data_AF-A0A838W8I9-F1
#
_entry.id   AF-A0A838W8I9-F1
#
_cell.length_a   1.000
_cell.length_b   1.000
_cell.length_c   1.000
_cell.angle_alpha   90.00
_cell.angle_beta   90.00
_cell.angle_gamma   90.00
#
_symmetry.space_group_name_H-M   'P 1'
#
loop_
_entity.id
_entity.type
_entity.pdbx_description
1 polymer ?
#
loop_
_entity_poly.entity_id
_entity_poly.type
_entity_poly.pdbx_seq_one_letter_code
_entity_poly.pdbx_strand_id
1 'polypeptide(L)' 'LMTPESVHYGRAAALHEERARVLAAAHAARPERFVRGIPRPPALPTAAWINQPATPEAAHS' A
#
# COMPACT_ATOMS: atom_id res chain seq x y z
N LEU A 1 -5.93 -1.81 -1.79
CA LEU A 1 -4.88 -2.28 -2.72
C LEU A 1 -3.98 -1.10 -3.11
N MET A 2 -2.68 -1.31 -3.28
CA MET A 2 -1.75 -0.31 -3.85
C MET A 2 -1.46 -0.67 -5.30
N THR A 3 -1.27 0.32 -6.17
CA THR A 3 -0.88 0.07 -7.57
C THR A 3 0.64 -0.14 -7.64
N PRO A 4 1.15 -0.95 -8.60
CA PRO A 4 2.58 -1.09 -8.80
C PRO A 4 3.29 0.25 -9.07
N GLU A 5 2.63 1.13 -9.82
CA GLU A 5 3.08 2.50 -10.07
C GLU A 5 3.37 3.25 -8.76
N SER A 6 2.45 3.21 -7.80
CA SER A 6 2.62 3.97 -6.55
C SER A 6 3.72 3.38 -5.66
N VAL A 7 4.00 2.09 -5.80
CA VAL A 7 5.17 1.45 -5.17
C VAL A 7 6.45 1.90 -5.87
N HIS A 8 6.47 1.84 -7.21
CA HIS A 8 7.65 2.19 -8.02
C HIS A 8 8.09 3.64 -7.84
N TYR A 9 7.15 4.58 -7.80
CA TYR A 9 7.43 6.00 -7.60
C TYR A 9 7.48 6.42 -6.12
N GLY A 10 7.52 5.48 -5.18
CA GLY A 10 7.66 5.78 -3.75
C GLY A 10 6.45 6.47 -3.09
N ARG A 11 5.30 6.51 -3.77
CA ARG A 11 4.06 7.17 -3.28
C ARG A 11 3.26 6.31 -2.31
N ALA A 12 3.58 5.03 -2.22
CA ALA A 12 2.83 4.05 -1.43
C ALA A 12 2.72 4.44 0.05
N ALA A 13 3.79 4.91 0.68
CA ALA A 13 3.77 5.30 2.10
C ALA A 13 2.83 6.49 2.36
N ALA A 14 2.94 7.57 1.57
CA ALA A 14 2.07 8.73 1.69
C ALA A 14 0.59 8.39 1.48
N LEU A 15 0.28 7.56 0.47
CA LEU A 15 -1.09 7.09 0.24
C LEU A 15 -1.62 6.21 1.37
N HIS A 16 -0.75 5.43 2.01
CA HIS A 16 -1.14 4.59 3.14
C HIS A 16 -1.47 5.44 4.38
N GLU A 17 -0.67 6.44 4.69
CA GLU A 17 -0.95 7.39 5.76
C GLU A 17 -2.24 8.16 5.51
N GLU A 18 -2.47 8.63 4.29
CA GLU A 18 -3.69 9.36 3.96
C GLU A 18 -4.94 8.49 4.14
N ARG A 19 -4.88 7.24 3.69
CA ARG A 19 -5.95 6.27 3.94
C ARG A 19 -6.18 6.01 5.42
N ALA A 20 -5.12 5.95 6.23
CA ALA A 20 -5.26 5.79 7.67
C ALA A 20 -5.97 6.99 8.31
N ARG A 21 -5.67 8.23 7.89
CA ARG A 21 -6.36 9.44 8.35
C ARG A 21 -7.85 9.41 8.01
N VAL A 22 -8.19 9.09 6.75
CA VAL A 22 -9.59 9.00 6.30
C VAL A 22 -10.36 7.94 7.09
N LEU A 23 -9.75 6.77 7.31
CA LEU A 23 -10.35 5.68 8.08
C LEU A 23 -10.57 6.05 9.55
N ALA A 24 -9.62 6.74 10.17
CA ALA A 24 -9.76 7.25 11.53
C ALA A 24 -10.88 8.29 11.63
N ALA A 25 -10.97 9.22 10.68
CA ALA A 25 -12.03 10.23 10.63
C ALA A 25 -13.42 9.60 10.44
N ALA A 26 -13.53 8.60 9.54
CA ALA A 26 -14.77 7.87 9.34
C ALA A 26 -15.20 7.11 10.60
N HIS A 27 -14.26 6.49 11.30
CA HIS A 27 -14.54 5.85 12.59
C HIS A 27 -15.00 6.85 13.65
N ALA A 28 -14.32 8.00 13.78
CA ALA A 28 -14.70 9.03 14.75
C ALA A 28 -16.10 9.59 14.48
N ALA A 29 -16.48 9.76 13.22
CA ALA A 29 -17.81 10.24 12.84
C ALA A 29 -18.91 9.20 13.07
N ARG A 30 -18.59 7.90 12.95
CA ARG A 30 -19.60 6.85 12.98
C ARG A 30 -19.10 5.52 13.57
N PRO A 31 -18.77 5.48 14.88
CA PRO A 31 -18.13 4.32 15.49
C PRO A 31 -19.00 3.06 15.45
N GLU A 32 -20.33 3.20 15.48
CA GLU A 32 -21.28 2.07 15.47
C GLU A 32 -21.27 1.27 14.16
N ARG A 33 -20.69 1.82 13.09
CA ARG A 33 -20.50 1.12 11.81
C ARG A 33 -19.27 0.22 11.80
N PHE A 34 -18.37 0.38 12.77
CA PHE A 34 -17.10 -0.31 12.83
C PHE A 34 -17.05 -1.23 14.06
N VAL A 35 -17.81 -2.33 13.99
CA VAL A 35 -17.94 -3.31 15.09
C VAL A 35 -16.62 -3.97 15.53
N ARG A 36 -15.54 -3.80 14.76
CA ARG A 36 -14.18 -4.29 15.07
C ARG A 36 -13.20 -3.18 15.45
N GLY A 37 -13.70 -1.97 15.78
CA GLY A 37 -12.90 -0.80 16.11
C GLY A 37 -12.34 -0.09 14.86
N ILE A 38 -11.31 0.74 15.06
CA ILE A 38 -10.75 1.59 14.00
C ILE A 38 -10.25 0.73 12.82
N PRO A 39 -10.81 0.91 11.61
CA PRO A 39 -10.37 0.17 10.43
C PRO A 39 -8.94 0.58 10.05
N ARG A 40 -8.13 -0.39 9.62
CA ARG A 40 -6.76 -0.17 9.16
C ARG A 40 -6.69 -0.33 7.64
N PRO A 41 -5.95 0.53 6.92
CA PRO A 41 -5.71 0.30 5.51
C PRO A 41 -4.92 -1.02 5.33
N PRO A 42 -5.07 -1.70 4.18
CA PRO A 42 -4.29 -2.90 3.88
C PRO A 42 -2.80 -2.60 3.94
N ALA A 43 -2.02 -3.57 4.44
CA ALA A 43 -0.58 -3.46 4.51
C ALA A 43 0.03 -3.12 3.14
N LEU A 44 1.11 -2.34 3.16
CA LEU A 44 1.86 -2.01 1.97
C LEU A 44 2.49 -3.29 1.38
N PRO A 45 2.42 -3.50 0.06
CA PRO A 45 3.20 -4.56 -0.57
C PRO A 45 4.69 -4.22 -0.48
N THR A 46 5.50 -5.21 -0.12
CA THR A 46 6.97 -5.08 -0.03
C THR A 46 7.60 -4.81 -1.40
N ALA A 47 6.99 -5.33 -2.47
CA ALA A 47 7.37 -5.04 -3.85
C ALA A 47 6.19 -5.32 -4.79
N ALA A 48 6.14 -4.61 -5.93
CA ALA A 48 5.15 -4.84 -6.97
C ALA A 48 5.89 -4.93 -8.32
N TRP A 49 6.00 -6.14 -8.86
CA TRP A 49 6.76 -6.41 -10.08
C TRP A 49 5.76 -6.66 -11.23
N ILE A 50 5.86 -5.89 -12.32
CA ILE A 50 5.11 -6.16 -13.56
C ILE A 50 5.95 -7.03 -14.51
N ASN A 51 7.28 -6.88 -14.48
CA ASN A 51 8.26 -7.79 -15.10
C ASN A 51 9.45 -7.89 -14.14
N GLN A 52 9.59 -9.02 -13.45
CA GLN A 52 10.83 -9.31 -12.73
C GLN A 52 11.90 -9.68 -13.76
N PRO A 53 12.99 -8.89 -13.92
CA PRO A 53 14.10 -9.35 -14.75
C PRO A 53 14.57 -10.69 -14.21
N ALA A 54 14.57 -11.73 -15.06
CA ALA A 54 15.37 -12.91 -14.78
C ALA A 54 16.82 -12.42 -14.60
N THR A 55 17.48 -12.92 -13.56
CA THR A 55 18.84 -12.56 -13.13
C THR A 55 19.84 -12.32 -14.26
N PRO A 56 20.87 -11.46 -14.07
CA PRO A 56 21.91 -11.30 -15.06
C PRO A 56 22.89 -12.47 -14.96
N GLU A 57 22.75 -13.46 -15.83
CA GLU A 57 23.88 -14.32 -16.19
C GLU A 57 24.00 -14.37 -17.72
N ALA A 58 24.67 -13.35 -18.25
CA ALA A 58 25.60 -13.42 -19.38
C ALA A 58 26.12 -12.01 -19.65
N ALA A 59 26.73 -11.37 -18.65
CA ALA A 59 27.72 -10.35 -18.94
C ALA A 59 28.96 -11.08 -19.44
N HIS A 60 29.12 -11.09 -20.77
CA HIS A 60 30.39 -11.04 -21.49
C HIS A 60 31.57 -11.86 -20.91
N SER A 61 31.92 -12.93 -21.60
CA SER A 61 33.32 -13.37 -21.77
C SER A 61 33.51 -13.87 -23.19
#